data_AF-A0A7C3ETF6-F1
#
_entry.id   AF-A0A7C3ETF6-F1
#
_cell.length_a   1.000
_cell.length_b   1.000
_cell.length_c   1.000
_cell.angle_alpha   90.00
_cell.angle_beta   90.00
_cell.angle_gamma   90.00
#
_symmetry.space_group_name_H-M   'P 1'
#
loop_
_entity.id
_entity.type
_entity.pdbx_description
1 polymer ?
#
loop_
_entity_poly.entity_id
_entity_poly.type
_entity_poly.pdbx_seq_one_letter_code
_entity_poly.pdbx_strand_id
1 'polypeptide(L)'
;MIKLARIYYTDELVNHEPLEYIEYIKGIDNIDMSFKLPTLIVGWKLVKKVVDDVSILDNKIISNTLYWAYAFNEDKHGHISKVDEFVQQVPKFYFNSKYTYINIDPVFFAIESVEELINMLPKTDVRDLLTLKRVYSYIYKNDMAYVLCDNKIMGIDLRIYDYFDFDIEKIKTELQNRSFQYIDDVDGSKYQFYYKKLPNFDNLKRYMPVFLSNE
;
A
#
# COMPACT_ATOMS: atom_id res chain seq x y z
N MET A 1 -10.20 -10.06 0.75
CA MET A 1 -9.47 -8.81 1.11
C MET A 1 -8.03 -9.19 1.45
N ILE A 2 -7.04 -8.46 0.93
CA ILE A 2 -5.62 -8.73 1.25
C ILE A 2 -5.36 -8.46 2.73
N LYS A 3 -4.65 -9.37 3.40
CA LYS A 3 -4.11 -9.14 4.75
C LYS A 3 -2.88 -8.23 4.65
N LEU A 4 -2.94 -7.09 5.34
CA LEU A 4 -1.92 -6.05 5.32
C LEU A 4 -0.96 -6.13 6.52
N ALA A 5 -1.36 -6.77 7.61
CA ALA A 5 -0.54 -6.90 8.80
C ALA A 5 -0.93 -8.11 9.64
N ARG A 6 -0.08 -8.43 10.61
CA ARG A 6 -0.31 -9.44 11.65
C ARG A 6 -0.18 -8.84 13.04
N ILE A 7 -1.00 -9.33 13.97
CA ILE A 7 -0.89 -9.03 15.39
C ILE A 7 -0.85 -10.35 16.16
N TYR A 8 0.27 -10.58 16.84
CA TYR A 8 0.43 -11.69 17.78
C TYR A 8 0.17 -11.20 19.19
N TYR A 9 -0.63 -11.95 19.96
CA TYR A 9 -1.01 -11.54 21.32
C TYR A 9 -1.23 -12.75 22.22
N THR A 10 -1.01 -12.59 23.53
CA THR A 10 -1.21 -13.68 24.52
C THR A 10 -2.55 -13.60 25.25
N ASP A 11 -2.93 -12.38 25.64
CA ASP A 11 -4.12 -12.12 26.46
C ASP A 11 -5.26 -11.58 25.59
N GLU A 12 -5.90 -10.48 26.00
CA GLU A 12 -6.92 -9.78 25.20
C GLU A 12 -6.35 -8.47 24.64
N LEU A 13 -6.78 -8.10 23.44
CA LEU A 13 -6.53 -6.77 22.86
C LEU A 13 -7.62 -5.82 23.36
N VAL A 14 -7.36 -5.17 24.49
CA VAL A 14 -8.35 -4.33 25.17
C VAL A 14 -8.52 -3.03 24.40
N ASN A 15 -9.77 -2.61 24.23
CA ASN A 15 -10.14 -1.36 23.54
C ASN A 15 -9.74 -1.36 22.05
N HIS A 16 -9.75 -2.54 21.42
CA HIS A 16 -9.41 -2.74 20.02
C HIS A 16 -10.45 -3.63 19.34
N GLU A 17 -11.00 -3.17 18.22
CA GLU A 17 -11.93 -3.97 17.40
C GLU A 17 -11.16 -4.66 16.26
N PRO A 18 -11.34 -5.98 16.07
CA PRO A 18 -10.65 -6.70 15.00
C PRO A 18 -11.00 -6.17 13.60
N LEU A 19 -9.97 -5.71 12.89
CA LEU A 19 -10.09 -5.22 11.51
C LEU A 19 -9.87 -6.32 10.47
N GLU A 20 -10.70 -6.37 9.43
CA GLU A 20 -10.69 -7.41 8.39
C GLU A 20 -9.34 -7.54 7.65
N TYR A 21 -8.60 -6.45 7.49
CA TYR A 21 -7.31 -6.43 6.79
C TYR A 21 -6.11 -6.78 7.68
N ILE A 22 -6.35 -7.10 8.96
CA ILE A 22 -5.33 -7.56 9.90
C ILE A 22 -5.59 -9.03 10.22
N GLU A 23 -4.52 -9.80 10.37
CA GLU A 23 -4.56 -11.17 10.86
C GLU A 23 -4.19 -11.18 12.35
N TYR A 24 -5.08 -11.74 13.19
CA TYR A 24 -4.91 -11.79 14.64
C TYR A 24 -4.59 -13.22 15.06
N ILE A 25 -3.43 -13.44 15.67
CA ILE A 25 -2.95 -14.76 16.04
C ILE A 25 -2.69 -14.78 17.54
N LYS A 26 -3.39 -15.67 18.25
CA LYS A 26 -3.21 -15.84 19.69
C LYS A 26 -2.10 -16.86 19.97
N GLY A 27 -1.18 -16.51 20.87
CA GLY A 27 -0.11 -17.38 21.33
C GLY A 27 1.20 -17.25 20.53
N ILE A 28 2.20 -18.02 20.96
CA ILE A 28 3.59 -17.89 20.49
C ILE A 28 4.00 -18.96 19.47
N ASP A 29 3.29 -20.09 19.43
CA ASP A 29 3.75 -21.29 18.72
C ASP A 29 3.70 -21.15 17.18
N ASN A 30 3.12 -20.05 16.67
CA ASN A 30 2.89 -19.83 15.24
C ASN A 30 3.43 -18.47 14.74
N ILE A 31 4.48 -17.92 15.36
CA ILE A 31 5.08 -16.67 14.88
C ILE A 31 5.81 -16.90 13.57
N ASP A 32 5.34 -16.24 12.51
CA ASP A 32 5.97 -16.27 11.20
C ASP A 32 7.24 -15.39 11.21
N MET A 33 8.38 -16.05 11.37
CA MET A 33 9.71 -15.42 11.38
C MET A 33 10.12 -14.81 10.03
N SER A 34 9.35 -15.01 8.96
CA SER A 34 9.64 -14.38 7.67
C SER A 34 9.31 -12.90 7.64
N PHE A 35 8.47 -12.41 8.56
CA PHE A 35 8.06 -11.00 8.72
C PHE A 35 7.73 -10.28 7.40
N LYS A 36 7.15 -11.02 6.44
CA LYS A 36 6.74 -10.49 5.12
C LYS A 36 5.62 -9.44 5.18
N LEU A 37 4.90 -9.42 6.30
CA LEU A 37 3.89 -8.42 6.62
C LEU A 37 4.35 -7.60 7.83
N PRO A 38 4.01 -6.31 7.89
CA PRO A 38 4.06 -5.55 9.14
C PRO A 38 3.43 -6.36 10.27
N THR A 39 4.20 -6.60 11.33
CA THR A 39 3.83 -7.50 12.42
C THR A 39 3.99 -6.78 13.75
N LEU A 40 2.95 -6.81 14.58
CA LEU A 40 2.98 -6.35 15.97
C LEU A 40 2.97 -7.55 16.91
N ILE A 41 3.92 -7.60 17.83
CA ILE A 41 3.96 -8.57 18.93
C ILE A 41 3.51 -7.87 20.22
N VAL A 42 2.40 -8.31 20.79
CA VAL A 42 1.83 -7.76 22.02
C VAL A 42 2.22 -8.64 23.21
N GLY A 43 3.06 -8.08 24.09
CA GLY A 43 3.56 -8.71 25.30
C GLY A 43 5.09 -8.76 25.36
N TRP A 44 5.67 -8.26 26.44
CA TRP A 44 7.12 -8.25 26.66
C TRP A 44 7.71 -9.66 26.74
N LYS A 45 6.99 -10.58 27.40
CA LYS A 45 7.40 -11.99 27.46
C LYS A 45 7.38 -12.67 26.09
N LEU A 46 6.49 -12.21 25.19
CA LEU A 46 6.34 -12.76 23.85
C LEU A 46 7.49 -12.29 22.97
N VAL A 47 7.78 -10.98 22.99
CA VAL A 47 8.83 -10.40 22.14
C VAL A 47 10.23 -10.93 22.49
N LYS A 48 10.55 -11.10 23.78
CA LYS A 48 11.84 -11.64 24.24
C LYS A 48 12.14 -13.07 23.83
N LYS A 49 11.12 -13.84 23.44
CA LYS A 49 11.29 -15.20 22.95
C LYS A 49 11.55 -15.24 21.45
N VAL A 50 11.30 -14.13 20.75
CA VAL A 50 11.40 -14.02 19.30
C VAL A 50 12.64 -13.23 18.91
N VAL A 51 13.02 -12.23 19.72
CA VAL A 51 14.16 -11.36 19.47
C VAL A 51 14.93 -11.16 20.79
N ASP A 52 16.23 -11.43 20.75
CA ASP A 52 17.10 -11.40 21.93
C ASP A 52 17.47 -9.97 22.36
N ASP A 53 17.69 -9.06 21.40
CA ASP A 53 18.16 -7.68 21.63
C ASP A 53 17.04 -6.63 21.43
N VAL A 54 15.91 -6.81 22.14
CA VAL A 54 14.81 -5.83 22.10
C VAL A 54 15.00 -4.74 23.14
N SER A 55 15.04 -3.50 22.69
CA SER A 55 14.99 -2.32 23.55
C SER A 55 13.59 -2.15 24.13
N ILE A 56 13.52 -1.95 25.46
CA ILE A 56 12.29 -1.56 26.18
C ILE A 56 11.79 -0.19 25.72
N LEU A 57 12.72 0.66 25.25
CA LEU A 57 12.45 2.04 24.85
C LEU A 57 12.06 2.16 23.37
N ASP A 58 12.51 1.21 22.54
CA ASP A 58 12.25 1.22 21.10
C ASP A 58 11.24 0.14 20.72
N ASN A 59 10.04 0.60 20.39
CA ASN A 59 8.93 -0.29 20.01
C ASN A 59 9.04 -0.80 18.56
N LYS A 60 10.08 -0.35 17.83
CA LYS A 60 10.42 -0.78 16.47
C LYS A 60 11.66 -1.66 16.55
N ILE A 61 11.52 -2.91 16.13
CA ILE A 61 12.59 -3.91 16.22
C ILE A 61 13.28 -4.05 14.87
N ILE A 62 12.49 -4.28 13.81
CA ILE A 62 12.96 -4.34 12.44
C ILE A 62 12.20 -3.28 11.65
N SER A 63 12.94 -2.38 11.01
CA SER A 63 12.36 -1.22 10.31
C SER A 63 11.24 -1.63 9.36
N ASN A 64 10.05 -1.05 9.55
CA ASN A 64 8.84 -1.24 8.75
C ASN A 64 8.20 -2.63 8.75
N THR A 65 8.75 -3.63 9.46
CA THR A 65 8.23 -5.01 9.43
C THR A 65 7.93 -5.60 10.80
N LEU A 66 8.69 -5.28 11.85
CA LEU A 66 8.50 -5.86 13.18
C LEU A 66 8.43 -4.80 14.27
N TYR A 67 7.32 -4.84 15.00
CA TYR A 67 6.95 -3.93 16.07
C TYR A 67 6.58 -4.73 17.31
N TRP A 68 6.65 -4.09 18.47
CA TRP A 68 6.11 -4.67 19.69
C TRP A 68 5.39 -3.63 20.55
N ALA A 69 4.50 -4.13 21.39
CA ALA A 69 3.77 -3.35 22.39
C ALA A 69 3.62 -4.14 23.67
N TYR A 70 3.37 -3.45 24.78
CA TYR A 70 3.04 -4.09 26.05
C TYR A 70 1.70 -4.83 25.96
N ALA A 71 1.59 -5.95 26.68
CA ALA A 71 0.29 -6.50 27.03
C ALA A 71 -0.44 -5.55 27.99
N PHE A 72 -1.77 -5.61 28.01
CA PHE A 72 -2.57 -4.68 28.82
C PHE A 72 -2.27 -4.74 30.32
N ASN A 73 -1.90 -5.92 30.82
CA ASN A 73 -1.47 -6.14 32.21
C ASN A 73 -0.04 -5.65 32.50
N GLU A 74 0.79 -5.43 31.47
CA GLU A 74 2.15 -4.92 31.59
C GLU A 74 2.15 -3.39 31.61
N ASP A 75 1.43 -2.75 30.67
CA ASP A 75 1.21 -1.30 30.64
C ASP A 75 -0.08 -0.99 29.87
N LYS A 76 -1.11 -0.52 30.59
CA LYS A 76 -2.42 -0.21 30.01
C LYS A 76 -2.35 0.93 28.99
N HIS A 77 -1.61 1.99 29.30
CA HIS A 77 -1.54 3.17 28.43
C HIS A 77 -0.71 2.85 27.20
N GLY A 78 0.46 2.23 27.39
CA GLY A 78 1.32 1.77 26.31
C GLY A 78 0.62 0.77 25.39
N HIS A 79 -0.17 -0.16 25.94
CA HIS A 79 -0.96 -1.09 25.14
C HIS A 79 -1.94 -0.38 24.21
N ILE A 80 -2.86 0.42 24.78
CA ILE A 80 -3.93 1.08 24.01
C ILE A 80 -3.30 2.00 22.94
N SER A 81 -2.36 2.85 23.34
CA SER A 81 -1.74 3.82 22.44
C SER A 81 -0.98 3.13 21.30
N LYS A 82 -0.25 2.04 21.57
CA LYS A 82 0.61 1.40 20.57
C LYS A 82 -0.13 0.45 19.64
N VAL A 83 -1.16 -0.24 20.13
CA VAL A 83 -2.03 -1.05 19.27
C VAL A 83 -2.75 -0.12 18.28
N ASP A 84 -3.32 0.98 18.75
CA ASP A 84 -3.98 1.97 17.90
C ASP A 84 -3.00 2.63 16.91
N GLU A 85 -1.84 3.10 17.38
CA GLU A 85 -0.80 3.68 16.52
C GLU A 85 -0.38 2.70 15.41
N PHE A 86 -0.12 1.44 15.75
CA PHE A 86 0.25 0.43 14.77
C PHE A 86 -0.86 0.23 13.74
N VAL A 87 -2.11 0.03 14.19
CA VAL A 87 -3.28 -0.21 13.35
C VAL A 87 -3.51 0.93 12.35
N GLN A 88 -3.39 2.18 12.79
CA GLN A 88 -3.53 3.35 11.92
C GLN A 88 -2.41 3.43 10.86
N GLN A 89 -1.20 2.97 11.19
CA GLN A 89 -0.05 2.99 10.29
C GLN A 89 0.08 1.74 9.40
N VAL A 90 -0.68 0.66 9.65
CA VAL A 90 -0.63 -0.60 8.88
C VAL A 90 -0.63 -0.38 7.37
N PRO A 91 -1.55 0.42 6.78
CA PRO A 91 -1.56 0.63 5.33
C PRO A 91 -0.25 1.24 4.85
N LYS A 92 0.26 2.24 5.57
CA LYS A 92 1.53 2.90 5.24
C LYS A 92 2.71 1.94 5.34
N PHE A 93 2.79 1.14 6.42
CA PHE A 93 3.85 0.15 6.58
C PHE A 93 3.84 -0.88 5.46
N TYR A 94 2.66 -1.35 5.05
CA TYR A 94 2.53 -2.32 3.98
C TYR A 94 2.87 -1.75 2.61
N PHE A 95 2.27 -0.62 2.23
CA PHE A 95 2.41 -0.08 0.87
C PHE A 95 3.77 0.57 0.65
N ASN A 96 4.28 1.35 1.60
CA ASN A 96 5.54 2.08 1.42
C ASN A 96 6.77 1.16 1.43
N SER A 97 6.68 -0.01 2.09
CA SER A 97 7.76 -0.99 2.07
C SER A 97 7.84 -1.76 0.76
N LYS A 98 6.75 -1.79 -0.02
CA LYS A 98 6.63 -2.60 -1.23
C LYS A 98 6.66 -1.80 -2.51
N TYR A 99 6.13 -0.58 -2.50
CA TYR A 99 5.92 0.20 -3.72
C TYR A 99 6.61 1.55 -3.65
N THR A 100 7.30 1.90 -4.74
CA THR A 100 7.78 3.26 -4.97
C THR A 100 6.77 4.04 -5.80
N TYR A 101 6.66 5.33 -5.52
CA TYR A 101 5.76 6.22 -6.24
C TYR A 101 6.57 7.32 -6.94
N ILE A 102 6.25 7.59 -8.19
CA ILE A 102 6.82 8.67 -8.99
C ILE A 102 5.65 9.46 -9.59
N ASN A 103 5.66 10.78 -9.42
CA ASN A 103 4.74 11.66 -10.14
C ASN A 103 5.39 12.01 -11.47
N ILE A 104 4.74 11.69 -12.59
CA ILE A 104 5.18 12.05 -13.93
C ILE A 104 4.58 13.42 -14.24
N ASP A 105 5.34 14.46 -13.93
CA ASP A 105 4.95 15.86 -14.10
C ASP A 105 5.49 16.41 -15.43
N PRO A 106 4.64 17.02 -16.29
CA PRO A 106 5.08 17.47 -17.61
C PRO A 106 6.13 18.58 -17.55
N VAL A 107 6.16 19.40 -16.50
CA VAL A 107 7.14 20.47 -16.33
C VAL A 107 8.48 19.90 -15.83
N PHE A 108 8.44 19.07 -14.79
CA PHE A 108 9.67 18.51 -14.21
C PHE A 108 10.42 17.60 -15.19
N PHE A 109 9.68 16.87 -16.02
CA PHE A 109 10.25 15.95 -17.00
C PHE A 109 10.39 16.56 -18.41
N ALA A 110 10.02 17.82 -18.60
CA ALA A 110 10.03 18.50 -19.89
C ALA A 110 9.33 17.67 -21.00
N ILE A 111 8.12 17.21 -20.69
CA ILE A 111 7.30 16.41 -21.62
C ILE A 111 6.50 17.38 -22.48
N GLU A 112 6.67 17.30 -23.79
CA GLU A 112 6.06 18.21 -24.77
C GLU A 112 4.93 17.53 -25.58
N SER A 113 4.80 16.21 -25.49
CA SER A 113 3.79 15.46 -26.26
C SER A 113 3.28 14.20 -25.55
N VAL A 114 2.10 13.73 -25.98
CA VAL A 114 1.54 12.45 -25.51
C VAL A 114 2.51 11.31 -25.82
N GLU A 115 3.15 11.32 -26.98
CA GLU A 115 4.15 10.34 -27.39
C GLU A 115 5.31 10.24 -26.40
N GLU A 116 5.82 11.38 -25.91
CA GLU A 116 6.90 11.42 -24.93
C GLU A 116 6.47 10.88 -23.57
N LEU A 117 5.30 11.31 -23.06
CA LEU A 117 4.71 10.73 -21.84
C LEU A 117 4.64 9.21 -21.95
N ILE A 118 4.05 8.74 -23.04
CA ILE A 118 3.82 7.32 -23.29
C ILE A 118 5.14 6.54 -23.48
N ASN A 119 6.19 7.18 -23.98
CA ASN A 119 7.54 6.58 -24.08
C ASN A 119 8.25 6.45 -22.73
N MET A 120 7.92 7.30 -21.75
CA MET A 120 8.45 7.20 -20.39
C MET A 120 7.79 6.09 -19.58
N LEU A 121 6.56 5.70 -19.95
CA LEU A 121 5.84 4.63 -19.26
C LEU A 121 6.42 3.25 -19.60
N PRO A 122 6.26 2.26 -18.69
CA PRO A 122 6.69 0.90 -18.94
C PRO A 122 6.07 0.35 -20.23
N LYS A 123 6.91 -0.23 -21.08
CA LYS A 123 6.46 -0.92 -22.29
C LYS A 123 6.02 -2.33 -21.89
N THR A 124 4.84 -2.72 -22.34
CA THR A 124 4.41 -4.12 -22.28
C THR A 124 4.91 -4.80 -23.53
N ASP A 125 5.84 -5.75 -23.41
CA ASP A 125 6.10 -6.68 -24.50
C ASP A 125 5.18 -7.88 -24.33
N VAL A 126 4.01 -7.82 -24.96
CA VAL A 126 3.01 -8.91 -24.90
C VAL A 126 3.54 -10.20 -25.55
N ARG A 127 4.66 -10.14 -26.28
CA ARG A 127 5.24 -11.27 -27.02
C ARG A 127 6.38 -11.96 -26.28
N ASP A 128 6.95 -11.32 -25.26
CA ASP A 128 8.02 -11.93 -24.48
C ASP A 128 7.43 -12.76 -23.32
N LEU A 129 7.06 -14.01 -23.64
CA LEU A 129 6.56 -14.99 -22.67
C LEU A 129 7.57 -15.29 -21.54
N LEU A 130 8.83 -14.88 -21.68
CA LEU A 130 9.89 -15.07 -20.69
C LEU A 130 10.03 -13.88 -19.72
N THR A 131 9.59 -12.67 -20.11
CA THR A 131 9.50 -11.51 -19.23
C THR A 131 8.06 -11.06 -19.07
N LEU A 132 7.33 -11.67 -18.12
CA LEU A 132 5.93 -11.38 -17.76
C LEU A 132 5.75 -10.00 -17.10
N LYS A 133 6.25 -8.93 -17.73
CA LYS A 133 6.14 -7.57 -17.21
C LYS A 133 4.74 -7.03 -17.49
N ARG A 134 3.86 -7.19 -16.51
CA ARG A 134 2.46 -6.72 -16.61
C ARG A 134 2.36 -5.26 -16.20
N VAL A 135 1.61 -4.50 -16.99
CA VAL A 135 1.28 -3.10 -16.73
C VAL A 135 -0.20 -3.02 -16.36
N TYR A 136 -0.52 -2.38 -15.25
CA TYR A 136 -1.88 -2.17 -14.79
C TYR A 136 -2.15 -0.67 -14.74
N SER A 137 -3.31 -0.22 -15.23
CA SER A 137 -3.69 1.18 -15.21
C SER A 137 -5.02 1.39 -14.50
N TYR A 138 -5.12 2.48 -13.75
CA TYR A 138 -6.33 2.92 -13.07
C TYR A 138 -6.53 4.41 -13.27
N ILE A 139 -7.72 4.79 -13.70
CA ILE A 139 -8.13 6.18 -13.89
C ILE A 139 -9.13 6.54 -12.80
N TYR A 140 -8.80 7.55 -12.01
CA TYR A 140 -9.69 8.09 -10.99
C TYR A 140 -10.34 9.36 -11.51
N LYS A 141 -11.67 9.31 -11.73
CA LYS A 141 -12.51 10.48 -12.06
C LYS A 141 -12.02 11.33 -13.24
N ASN A 142 -11.25 10.76 -14.17
CA ASN A 142 -10.50 11.51 -15.19
C ASN A 142 -9.55 12.60 -14.65
N ASP A 143 -9.31 12.65 -13.33
CA ASP A 143 -8.42 13.62 -12.70
C ASP A 143 -6.99 13.10 -12.64
N MET A 144 -6.85 11.81 -12.34
CA MET A 144 -5.56 11.16 -12.12
C MET A 144 -5.55 9.82 -12.84
N ALA A 145 -4.50 9.57 -13.62
CA ALA A 145 -4.14 8.25 -14.06
C ALA A 145 -3.01 7.71 -13.19
N TYR A 146 -3.07 6.43 -12.88
CA TYR A 146 -1.98 5.74 -12.22
C TYR A 146 -1.59 4.51 -13.05
N VAL A 147 -0.31 4.19 -13.10
CA VAL A 147 0.26 3.06 -13.84
C VAL A 147 1.15 2.26 -12.90
N LEU A 148 0.86 0.98 -12.73
CA LEU A 148 1.67 0.03 -11.97
C LEU A 148 2.45 -0.88 -12.91
N CYS A 149 3.74 -1.01 -12.62
CA CYS A 149 4.58 -2.03 -13.23
C CYS A 149 5.62 -2.49 -12.21
N ASP A 150 5.71 -3.81 -11.98
CA ASP A 150 6.46 -4.41 -10.88
C ASP A 150 6.04 -3.78 -9.53
N ASN A 151 6.98 -3.12 -8.85
CA ASN A 151 6.79 -2.43 -7.58
C ASN A 151 6.78 -0.90 -7.74
N LYS A 152 6.61 -0.39 -8.96
CA LYS A 152 6.65 1.05 -9.25
C LYS A 152 5.26 1.53 -9.67
N ILE A 153 4.79 2.58 -9.01
CA ILE A 153 3.56 3.28 -9.34
C ILE A 153 3.93 4.64 -9.92
N MET A 154 3.48 4.92 -11.13
CA MET A 154 3.61 6.22 -11.79
C MET A 154 2.26 6.92 -11.75
N GLY A 155 2.20 8.09 -11.13
CA GLY A 155 1.02 8.95 -11.15
C GLY A 155 1.12 10.00 -12.25
N ILE A 156 0.01 10.27 -12.91
CA ILE A 156 -0.13 11.24 -14.00
C ILE A 156 -1.35 12.08 -13.64
N ASP A 157 -1.14 13.36 -13.29
CA ASP A 157 -2.25 14.29 -13.01
C ASP A 157 -2.83 14.80 -14.33
N LEU A 158 -3.91 14.17 -14.78
CA LEU A 158 -4.53 14.45 -16.07
C LEU A 158 -4.98 15.91 -16.18
N ARG A 159 -5.27 16.58 -15.06
CA ARG A 159 -5.66 17.99 -15.05
C ARG A 159 -4.48 18.91 -15.37
N ILE A 160 -3.27 18.53 -14.95
CA ILE A 160 -2.05 19.25 -15.32
C ILE A 160 -1.77 19.04 -16.80
N TYR A 161 -1.89 17.81 -17.29
CA TYR A 161 -1.71 17.53 -18.72
C TYR A 161 -2.74 18.26 -19.59
N ASP A 162 -4.00 18.30 -19.18
CA ASP A 162 -5.08 19.04 -19.85
C ASP A 162 -4.77 20.55 -19.89
N TYR A 163 -4.24 21.10 -18.78
CA TYR A 163 -3.80 22.49 -18.73
C TYR A 163 -2.67 22.83 -19.73
N PHE A 164 -1.84 21.85 -20.10
CA PHE A 164 -0.81 22.00 -21.14
C PHE A 164 -1.28 21.58 -22.54
N ASP A 165 -2.59 21.54 -22.78
CA ASP A 165 -3.23 21.18 -24.06
C ASP A 165 -2.91 19.75 -24.57
N PHE A 166 -2.63 18.82 -23.65
CA PHE A 166 -2.48 17.41 -24.03
C PHE A 166 -3.84 16.76 -24.30
N ASP A 167 -3.89 15.88 -25.29
CA ASP A 167 -5.07 15.07 -25.59
C ASP A 167 -5.25 13.96 -24.52
N ILE A 168 -6.11 14.22 -23.54
CA ILE A 168 -6.40 13.30 -22.43
C ILE A 168 -7.03 11.99 -22.92
N GLU A 169 -7.87 12.04 -23.95
CA GLU A 169 -8.51 10.83 -24.48
C GLU A 169 -7.50 9.95 -25.23
N LYS A 170 -6.53 10.57 -25.93
CA LYS A 170 -5.38 9.85 -26.49
C LYS A 170 -4.51 9.22 -25.40
N ILE A 171 -4.23 9.93 -24.30
CA ILE A 171 -3.50 9.37 -23.15
C ILE A 171 -4.23 8.13 -22.62
N LYS A 172 -5.54 8.24 -22.37
CA LYS A 172 -6.36 7.13 -21.87
C LYS A 172 -6.36 5.94 -22.83
N THR A 173 -6.48 6.20 -24.13
CA THR A 173 -6.46 5.17 -25.18
C THR A 173 -5.13 4.43 -25.21
N GLU A 174 -4.00 5.15 -25.14
CA GLU A 174 -2.67 4.54 -25.10
C GLU A 174 -2.43 3.73 -23.82
N LEU A 175 -2.90 4.23 -22.67
CA LEU A 175 -2.87 3.48 -21.42
C LEU A 175 -3.69 2.20 -21.51
N GLN A 176 -4.90 2.27 -22.06
CA GLN A 176 -5.76 1.09 -22.25
C GLN A 176 -5.09 0.06 -23.17
N ASN A 177 -4.52 0.50 -24.30
CA ASN A 177 -3.87 -0.39 -25.27
C ASN A 177 -2.62 -1.10 -24.71
N ARG A 178 -1.92 -0.47 -23.77
CA ARG A 178 -0.69 -1.00 -23.18
C ARG A 178 -0.93 -1.84 -21.93
N SER A 179 -2.04 -1.62 -21.25
CA SER A 179 -2.27 -2.25 -19.96
C SER A 179 -2.78 -3.66 -20.12
N PHE A 180 -2.22 -4.57 -19.32
CA PHE A 180 -2.79 -5.89 -19.10
C PHE A 180 -4.19 -5.78 -18.47
N GLN A 181 -4.36 -4.83 -17.55
CA GLN A 181 -5.65 -4.48 -16.98
C GLN A 181 -5.81 -2.95 -16.96
N TYR A 182 -6.96 -2.48 -17.43
CA TYR A 182 -7.31 -1.07 -17.44
C TYR A 182 -8.62 -0.88 -16.68
N ILE A 183 -8.59 -0.07 -15.64
CA ILE A 183 -9.75 0.20 -14.79
C ILE A 183 -10.09 1.68 -14.87
N ASP A 184 -11.30 1.98 -15.35
CA ASP A 184 -11.84 3.32 -15.31
C ASP A 184 -12.83 3.44 -14.12
N ASP A 185 -12.61 4.43 -13.26
CA ASP A 185 -13.41 4.74 -12.08
C ASP A 185 -13.90 6.19 -12.15
N VAL A 186 -14.60 6.49 -13.25
CA VAL A 186 -15.18 7.79 -13.58
C VAL A 186 -16.05 8.33 -12.43
N ASP A 187 -16.84 7.47 -11.78
CA ASP A 187 -17.73 7.86 -10.67
C ASP A 187 -17.02 7.88 -9.30
N GLY A 188 -15.83 7.28 -9.21
CA GLY A 188 -15.07 7.14 -7.97
C GLY A 188 -15.66 6.13 -6.98
N SER A 189 -16.57 5.27 -7.42
CA SER A 189 -17.24 4.27 -6.57
C SER A 189 -16.25 3.27 -5.99
N LYS A 190 -15.22 2.86 -6.76
CA LYS A 190 -14.19 1.93 -6.29
C LYS A 190 -13.34 2.57 -5.20
N TYR A 191 -12.96 3.83 -5.37
CA TYR A 191 -12.29 4.59 -4.32
C TYR A 191 -13.13 4.68 -3.04
N GLN A 192 -14.43 5.01 -3.15
CA GLN A 192 -15.33 5.13 -1.99
C GLN A 192 -15.45 3.83 -1.20
N PHE A 193 -15.47 2.69 -1.88
CA PHE A 193 -15.48 1.37 -1.24
C PHE A 193 -14.27 1.15 -0.34
N TYR A 194 -13.06 1.47 -0.82
CA TYR A 194 -11.84 1.31 -0.03
C TYR A 194 -11.66 2.41 1.01
N TYR A 195 -12.14 3.61 0.76
CA TYR A 195 -12.08 4.72 1.72
C TYR A 195 -12.82 4.38 3.01
N LYS A 196 -13.98 3.72 2.92
CA LYS A 196 -14.71 3.24 4.11
C LYS A 196 -13.94 2.22 4.95
N LYS A 197 -13.01 1.49 4.33
CA LYS A 197 -12.21 0.42 4.95
C LYS A 197 -10.87 0.91 5.47
N LEU A 198 -10.30 1.92 4.81
CA LEU A 198 -9.01 2.53 5.12
C LEU A 198 -9.17 4.07 5.23
N PRO A 199 -10.02 4.57 6.14
CA PRO A 199 -10.42 5.99 6.16
C PRO A 199 -9.26 6.95 6.45
N ASN A 200 -8.26 6.49 7.20
CA ASN A 200 -7.12 7.30 7.65
C ASN A 200 -5.88 7.13 6.76
N PHE A 201 -6.02 6.53 5.57
CA PHE A 201 -4.89 6.34 4.68
C PHE A 201 -4.81 7.43 3.60
N ASP A 202 -4.03 8.48 3.87
CA ASP A 202 -3.92 9.67 3.00
C ASP A 202 -3.50 9.35 1.56
N ASN A 203 -2.67 8.32 1.39
CA ASN A 203 -2.16 7.91 0.08
C ASN A 203 -3.06 6.88 -0.62
N LEU A 204 -4.29 6.68 -0.16
CA LEU A 204 -5.18 5.64 -0.69
C LEU A 204 -5.32 5.71 -2.21
N LYS A 205 -5.47 6.90 -2.80
CA LYS A 205 -5.57 7.05 -4.26
C LYS A 205 -4.31 6.57 -5.00
N ARG A 206 -3.13 6.84 -4.45
CA ARG A 206 -1.83 6.47 -5.04
C ARG A 206 -1.65 4.96 -5.08
N TYR A 207 -2.10 4.29 -4.05
CA TYR A 207 -1.90 2.85 -3.87
C TYR A 207 -3.16 2.04 -4.16
N MET A 208 -4.22 2.63 -4.71
CA MET A 208 -5.61 2.21 -4.45
C MET A 208 -5.80 0.70 -4.67
N PRO A 209 -6.08 -0.05 -3.58
CA PRO A 209 -5.26 -1.16 -3.07
C PRO A 209 -4.72 -2.09 -4.16
N VAL A 210 -3.57 -1.64 -4.64
CA VAL A 210 -2.71 -2.04 -5.75
C VAL A 210 -3.49 -2.49 -6.97
N PHE A 211 -4.09 -1.51 -7.62
CA PHE A 211 -4.89 -1.69 -8.85
C PHE A 211 -5.88 -2.84 -8.64
N LEU A 212 -6.53 -2.69 -7.47
CA LEU A 212 -7.66 -3.41 -6.92
C LEU A 212 -7.42 -4.89 -6.61
N SER A 213 -6.19 -5.20 -6.20
CA SER A 213 -5.62 -6.53 -5.95
C SER A 213 -5.39 -7.41 -7.19
N ASN A 214 -5.43 -6.77 -8.38
CA ASN A 214 -5.19 -7.23 -9.75
C ASN A 214 -6.29 -8.05 -10.47
N GLU A 215 -7.56 -8.02 -10.02
CA GLU A 215 -8.69 -8.95 -10.38
C GLU A 215 -8.33 -10.40 -10.78
#